data_AF-A0A960RIB9-F1
#
_entry.id   AF-A0A960RIB9-F1
#
_cell.length_a   1.000
_cell.length_b   1.000
_cell.length_c   1.000
_cell.angle_alpha   90.00
_cell.angle_beta   90.00
_cell.angle_gamma   90.00
#
_symmetry.space_group_name_H-M   'P 1'
#
loop_
_entity.id
_entity.type
_entity.pdbx_description
1 polymer ?
#
loop_
_entity_poly.entity_id
_entity_poly.type
_entity_poly.pdbx_seq_one_letter_code
_entity_poly.pdbx_strand_id
1 'polypeptide(L)'
;VYHTLHFIAEKLLILNMKLGGNGDVEGGWYGNDTIWRTCLDLNRILLHSDPEGTLHEHPQRRVLSLADAIVIGHGDGPLKPGPYPMGCILGAANPAALDWVAAILMGLDPEQVPICRHAIENRAYPILTDRNIRCTTREGILDLPALAERFTFSPEPPPGWKGHCEWETDP
;
A
#
# COMPACT_ATOMS: atom_id res chain seq x y z
N VAL A 1 15.95 -30.79 17.48
CA VAL A 1 16.21 -30.66 16.03
C VAL A 1 15.58 -29.39 15.47
N TYR A 2 14.24 -29.22 15.50
CA TYR A 2 13.58 -27.99 15.02
C TYR A 2 14.13 -26.70 15.65
N HIS A 3 14.19 -26.60 16.99
CA HIS A 3 14.70 -25.40 17.66
C HIS A 3 16.16 -25.07 17.31
N THR A 4 16.99 -26.10 17.11
CA THR A 4 18.39 -25.93 16.70
C THR A 4 18.49 -25.41 15.27
N LEU A 5 17.70 -25.97 14.35
CA LEU A 5 17.65 -25.52 12.95
C LEU A 5 17.06 -24.12 12.83
N HIS A 6 16.02 -23.80 13.58
CA HIS A 6 15.42 -22.47 13.61
C HIS A 6 16.42 -21.42 14.12
N PHE A 7 17.12 -21.70 15.23
CA PHE A 7 18.15 -20.81 15.75
C PHE A 7 19.30 -20.61 14.75
N ILE A 8 19.75 -21.67 14.05
CA ILE A 8 20.77 -21.56 13.01
C ILE A 8 20.27 -20.70 11.84
N ALA A 9 19.03 -20.92 11.37
CA ALA A 9 18.43 -20.14 10.29
C ALA A 9 18.32 -18.66 10.65
N GLU A 10 17.88 -18.33 11.87
CA GLU A 10 17.82 -16.96 12.38
C GLU A 10 19.20 -16.31 12.42
N LYS A 11 20.24 -17.02 12.91
CA LYS A 11 21.62 -16.49 12.93
C LYS A 11 22.19 -16.28 11.53
N LEU A 12 21.90 -17.18 10.60
CA LEU A 12 22.31 -17.04 9.19
C LEU A 12 21.60 -15.88 8.51
N LEU A 13 20.31 -15.65 8.81
CA LEU A 13 19.57 -14.50 8.32
C LEU A 13 20.16 -13.18 8.84
N ILE A 14 20.40 -13.09 10.16
CA ILE A 14 21.02 -11.91 10.77
C ILE A 14 22.42 -11.67 10.18
N LEU A 15 23.17 -12.74 9.91
CA LEU A 15 24.48 -12.64 9.26
C LEU A 15 24.35 -12.13 7.82
N ASN A 16 23.39 -12.64 7.05
CA ASN A 16 23.08 -12.15 5.70
C ASN A 16 22.75 -10.66 5.70
N MET A 17 21.89 -10.21 6.62
CA MET A 17 21.56 -8.78 6.79
C MET A 17 22.80 -7.93 7.10
N LYS A 18 23.67 -8.40 7.99
CA LYS A 18 24.93 -7.70 8.34
C LYS A 18 25.95 -7.66 7.21
N LEU A 19 25.89 -8.63 6.28
CA LEU A 19 26.77 -8.72 5.12
C LEU A 19 26.22 -7.98 3.89
N GLY A 20 25.13 -7.22 4.05
CA GLY A 20 24.51 -6.45 2.96
C GLY A 20 23.53 -7.25 2.09
N GLY A 21 23.18 -8.47 2.50
CA GLY A 21 22.03 -9.18 1.92
C GLY A 21 20.72 -8.61 2.46
N ASN A 22 19.68 -8.60 1.64
CA ASN A 22 18.47 -7.82 1.89
C ASN A 22 17.62 -8.29 3.10
N GLY A 23 17.98 -9.40 3.75
CA GLY A 23 17.19 -9.95 4.87
C GLY A 23 15.80 -10.45 4.50
N ASP A 24 15.53 -10.54 3.19
CA ASP A 24 14.23 -10.84 2.62
C ASP A 24 13.82 -12.30 2.84
N VAL A 25 13.19 -12.54 3.98
CA VAL A 25 12.45 -13.75 4.28
C VAL A 25 11.03 -13.32 4.62
N GLU A 26 10.05 -14.14 4.24
CA GLU A 26 8.63 -13.95 4.57
C GLU A 26 7.79 -13.03 3.65
N GLY A 27 8.23 -12.72 2.43
CA GLY A 27 7.36 -12.06 1.43
C GLY A 27 7.59 -10.57 1.24
N GLY A 28 8.38 -9.93 2.11
CA GLY A 28 8.57 -8.48 2.19
C GLY A 28 9.60 -7.86 1.24
N TRP A 29 9.99 -8.55 0.17
CA TRP A 29 10.99 -8.04 -0.79
C TRP A 29 10.36 -7.19 -1.90
N TYR A 30 11.11 -6.22 -2.40
CA TYR A 30 10.75 -5.49 -3.61
C TYR A 30 10.65 -6.42 -4.82
N GLY A 31 9.57 -6.27 -5.59
CA GLY A 31 9.24 -7.18 -6.69
C GLY A 31 8.40 -8.38 -6.28
N ASN A 32 7.93 -8.45 -5.01
CA ASN A 32 6.84 -9.36 -4.67
C ASN A 32 5.62 -9.04 -5.54
N ASP A 33 5.28 -10.01 -6.38
CA ASP A 33 4.25 -9.81 -7.39
C ASP A 33 2.91 -10.45 -7.00
N THR A 34 2.76 -11.01 -5.80
CA THR A 34 1.59 -11.85 -5.48
C THR A 34 0.48 -11.11 -4.74
N ILE A 35 0.84 -10.37 -3.69
CA ILE A 35 -0.15 -9.85 -2.74
C ILE A 35 -1.01 -8.75 -3.34
N TRP A 36 -0.42 -7.82 -4.09
CA TRP A 36 -1.19 -6.74 -4.71
C TRP A 36 -2.25 -7.26 -5.68
N ARG A 37 -1.96 -8.31 -6.46
CA ARG A 37 -2.95 -8.95 -7.35
C ARG A 37 -4.12 -9.50 -6.57
N THR A 38 -3.82 -10.22 -5.48
CA THR A 38 -4.84 -10.78 -4.60
C THR A 38 -5.74 -9.67 -4.03
N CYS A 39 -5.17 -8.55 -3.58
CA CYS A 39 -5.94 -7.40 -3.10
C CYS A 39 -6.84 -6.80 -4.18
N LEU A 40 -6.34 -6.65 -5.41
CA LEU A 40 -7.16 -6.14 -6.51
C LEU A 40 -8.28 -7.13 -6.89
N ASP A 41 -8.02 -8.43 -6.88
CA ASP A 41 -9.05 -9.44 -7.14
C ASP A 41 -10.13 -9.45 -6.06
N LEU A 42 -9.75 -9.29 -4.79
CA LEU A 42 -10.70 -9.11 -3.69
C LEU A 42 -11.52 -7.83 -3.86
N ASN A 43 -10.92 -6.72 -4.26
CA ASN A 43 -11.66 -5.49 -4.58
C ASN A 43 -12.64 -5.69 -5.74
N ARG A 44 -12.28 -6.45 -6.77
CA ARG A 44 -13.19 -6.78 -7.88
C ARG A 44 -14.36 -7.62 -7.41
N ILE A 45 -14.10 -8.70 -6.66
CA ILE A 45 -15.15 -9.52 -6.06
C ILE A 45 -16.05 -8.65 -5.18
N LEU A 46 -15.47 -7.83 -4.31
CA LEU A 46 -16.19 -6.92 -3.43
C LEU A 46 -16.95 -5.84 -4.18
N LEU A 47 -16.58 -5.41 -5.38
CA LEU A 47 -17.36 -4.41 -6.11
C LEU A 47 -18.41 -5.02 -7.03
N HIS A 48 -18.12 -6.19 -7.62
CA HIS A 48 -18.84 -6.70 -8.79
C HIS A 48 -19.65 -7.98 -8.54
N SER A 49 -19.48 -8.68 -7.41
CA SER A 49 -20.32 -9.84 -7.13
C SER A 49 -21.72 -9.45 -6.64
N ASP A 50 -22.73 -10.24 -6.94
CA ASP A 50 -24.04 -10.18 -6.28
C ASP A 50 -24.05 -11.04 -4.98
N PRO A 51 -25.16 -11.06 -4.20
CA PRO A 51 -25.27 -11.90 -3.00
C PRO A 51 -25.12 -13.41 -3.26
N GLU A 52 -25.38 -13.85 -4.49
CA GLU A 52 -25.25 -15.24 -4.94
C GLU A 52 -23.80 -15.58 -5.35
N GLY A 53 -22.92 -14.57 -5.42
CA GLY A 53 -21.50 -14.73 -5.76
C GLY A 53 -21.21 -14.64 -7.27
N THR A 54 -22.15 -14.22 -8.09
CA THR A 54 -21.98 -14.04 -9.54
C THR A 54 -21.37 -12.67 -9.83
N LEU A 55 -20.33 -12.62 -10.66
CA LEU A 55 -19.70 -11.36 -11.08
C LEU A 55 -20.50 -10.69 -12.20
N HIS A 56 -20.65 -9.37 -12.10
CA HIS A 56 -21.30 -8.52 -13.08
C HIS A 56 -20.36 -7.41 -13.57
N GLU A 57 -20.46 -7.01 -14.84
CA GLU A 57 -19.62 -5.95 -15.42
C GLU A 57 -19.82 -4.59 -14.74
N HIS A 58 -20.97 -4.37 -14.13
CA HIS A 58 -21.28 -3.17 -13.36
C HIS A 58 -21.11 -3.41 -11.85
N PRO A 59 -20.66 -2.42 -11.07
CA PRO A 59 -20.60 -2.55 -9.62
C PRO A 59 -21.97 -2.85 -9.00
N GLN A 60 -22.03 -3.82 -8.09
CA GLN A 60 -23.24 -4.29 -7.41
C GLN A 60 -23.40 -3.71 -6.00
N ARG A 61 -22.36 -3.06 -5.45
CA ARG A 61 -22.40 -2.46 -4.12
C ARG A 61 -21.58 -1.18 -4.03
N ARG A 62 -21.96 -0.35 -3.05
CA ARG A 62 -21.23 0.86 -2.68
C ARG A 62 -20.36 0.53 -1.48
N VAL A 63 -19.06 0.80 -1.60
CA VAL A 63 -18.07 0.55 -0.54
C VAL A 63 -17.58 1.89 -0.03
N LEU A 64 -17.52 2.04 1.29
CA LEU A 64 -16.83 3.13 1.95
C LEU A 64 -15.61 2.54 2.65
N SER A 65 -14.41 2.92 2.19
CA SER A 65 -13.16 2.55 2.82
C SER A 65 -12.75 3.65 3.79
N LEU A 66 -12.42 3.28 5.02
CA LEU A 66 -11.90 4.17 6.06
C LEU A 66 -10.59 3.62 6.57
N ALA A 67 -9.57 4.48 6.68
CA ALA A 67 -8.29 4.14 7.29
C ALA A 67 -8.03 5.06 8.48
N ASP A 68 -7.80 4.44 9.64
CA ASP A 68 -7.26 5.13 10.82
C ASP A 68 -5.74 5.26 10.63
N ALA A 69 -5.31 6.48 10.31
CA ALA A 69 -3.91 6.85 10.18
C ALA A 69 -3.52 7.87 11.26
N ILE A 70 -4.11 7.77 12.46
CA ILE A 70 -3.71 8.61 13.59
C ILE A 70 -2.29 8.23 14.02
N VAL A 71 -2.03 6.93 14.17
CA VAL A 71 -0.69 6.36 14.34
C VAL A 71 -0.56 5.17 13.41
N ILE A 72 0.36 5.27 12.44
CA ILE A 72 0.66 4.19 11.49
C ILE A 72 1.88 3.38 11.94
N GLY A 73 2.06 2.20 11.37
CA GLY A 73 3.28 1.43 11.49
C GLY A 73 4.30 1.83 10.41
N HIS A 74 5.58 1.93 10.77
CA HIS A 74 6.68 2.12 9.81
C HIS A 74 7.91 1.28 10.19
N GLY A 75 8.91 1.18 9.31
CA GLY A 75 10.10 0.36 9.49
C GLY A 75 9.79 -1.12 9.25
N ASP A 76 10.17 -2.00 10.18
CA ASP A 76 10.03 -3.48 10.08
C ASP A 76 8.57 -3.98 10.18
N GLY A 77 7.62 -3.34 9.49
CA GLY A 77 6.25 -3.83 9.34
C GLY A 77 6.15 -5.03 8.38
N PRO A 78 5.09 -5.87 8.48
CA PRO A 78 4.02 -5.81 9.47
C PRO A 78 4.37 -6.46 10.82
N LEU A 79 5.51 -7.14 10.92
CA LEU A 79 5.85 -7.99 12.08
C LEU A 79 6.31 -7.21 13.31
N LYS A 80 7.07 -6.13 13.09
CA LYS A 80 7.67 -5.31 14.13
C LYS A 80 7.74 -3.82 13.73
N PRO A 81 6.60 -3.19 13.36
CA PRO A 81 6.61 -1.77 13.00
C PRO A 81 6.88 -0.89 14.24
N GLY A 82 7.56 0.23 14.02
CA GLY A 82 7.57 1.37 14.94
C GLY A 82 6.32 2.23 14.78
N PRO A 83 5.88 2.96 15.82
CA PRO A 83 4.76 3.90 15.71
C PRO A 83 5.19 5.19 15.02
N TYR A 84 4.38 5.67 14.06
CA TYR A 84 4.55 6.96 13.40
C TYR A 84 3.26 7.80 13.49
N PRO A 85 3.29 8.99 14.12
CA PRO A 85 2.09 9.81 14.34
C PRO A 85 1.71 10.62 13.09
N MET A 86 1.02 9.99 12.14
CA MET A 86 0.56 10.64 10.91
C MET A 86 -0.67 11.57 11.16
N GLY A 87 -1.51 11.26 12.15
CA GLY A 87 -2.51 12.18 12.68
C GLY A 87 -3.71 12.46 11.77
N CYS A 88 -4.05 11.55 10.85
CA CYS A 88 -5.19 11.75 9.93
C CYS A 88 -6.13 10.54 9.89
N ILE A 89 -7.35 10.78 9.38
CA ILE A 89 -8.30 9.72 9.01
C ILE A 89 -8.53 9.88 7.52
N LEU A 90 -8.37 8.79 6.78
CA LEU A 90 -8.62 8.76 5.35
C LEU A 90 -9.96 8.09 5.08
N GLY A 91 -10.70 8.59 4.09
CA GLY A 91 -11.98 8.02 3.70
C GLY A 91 -12.25 8.20 2.21
N ALA A 92 -12.69 7.14 1.55
CA ALA A 92 -13.04 7.19 0.13
C ALA A 92 -14.14 6.20 -0.22
N ALA A 93 -14.99 6.57 -1.19
CA ALA A 93 -15.96 5.66 -1.80
C ALA A 93 -15.35 4.76 -2.88
N ASN A 94 -14.03 4.90 -3.13
CA ASN A 94 -13.26 4.07 -4.04
C ASN A 94 -12.00 3.59 -3.29
N PRO A 95 -11.79 2.27 -3.11
CA PRO A 95 -10.66 1.75 -2.35
C PRO A 95 -9.31 2.05 -3.03
N ALA A 96 -9.22 1.97 -4.35
CA ALA A 96 -7.99 2.28 -5.07
C ALA A 96 -7.61 3.76 -4.98
N ALA A 97 -8.60 4.66 -4.97
CA ALA A 97 -8.34 6.08 -4.74
C ALA A 97 -7.79 6.35 -3.33
N LEU A 98 -8.25 5.59 -2.32
CA LEU A 98 -7.71 5.66 -0.96
C LEU A 98 -6.23 5.26 -0.94
N ASP A 99 -5.88 4.14 -1.60
CA ASP A 99 -4.50 3.65 -1.66
C ASP A 99 -3.56 4.64 -2.37
N TRP A 100 -4.03 5.25 -3.46
CA TRP A 100 -3.30 6.31 -4.17
C TRP A 100 -3.00 7.51 -3.27
N VAL A 101 -4.02 7.99 -2.55
CA VAL A 101 -3.88 9.09 -1.61
C VAL A 101 -2.95 8.72 -0.46
N ALA A 102 -3.10 7.52 0.11
CA ALA A 102 -2.26 7.05 1.19
C ALA A 102 -0.79 6.96 0.76
N ALA A 103 -0.50 6.45 -0.43
CA ALA A 103 0.85 6.40 -0.98
C ALA A 103 1.48 7.81 -1.07
N ILE A 104 0.75 8.78 -1.63
CA ILE A 104 1.20 10.18 -1.71
C ILE A 104 1.48 10.75 -0.32
N LEU A 105 0.55 10.58 0.61
CA LEU A 105 0.72 11.10 1.97
C LEU A 105 1.91 10.44 2.68
N MET A 106 2.24 9.18 2.37
CA MET A 106 3.42 8.49 2.91
C MET A 106 4.73 8.85 2.18
N GLY A 107 4.70 9.77 1.21
CA GLY A 107 5.88 10.17 0.45
C GLY A 107 6.32 9.15 -0.62
N LEU A 108 5.41 8.28 -1.05
CA LEU A 108 5.64 7.28 -2.08
C LEU A 108 5.08 7.75 -3.43
N ASP A 109 5.75 7.40 -4.52
CA ASP A 109 5.23 7.47 -5.88
C ASP A 109 4.22 6.33 -6.11
N PRO A 110 2.91 6.62 -6.25
CA PRO A 110 1.91 5.59 -6.48
C PRO A 110 2.12 4.79 -7.77
N GLU A 111 2.86 5.31 -8.75
CA GLU A 111 3.22 4.53 -9.95
C GLU A 111 4.24 3.43 -9.64
N GLN A 112 5.10 3.62 -8.64
CA GLN A 112 6.02 2.58 -8.18
C GLN A 112 5.36 1.56 -7.27
N VAL A 113 4.18 1.85 -6.71
CA VAL A 113 3.44 0.93 -5.85
C VAL A 113 2.48 0.06 -6.69
N PRO A 114 2.69 -1.27 -6.81
CA PRO A 114 1.92 -2.10 -7.75
C PRO A 114 0.41 -2.09 -7.52
N ILE A 115 -0.07 -2.06 -6.26
CA ILE A 115 -1.52 -2.02 -5.98
C ILE A 115 -2.16 -0.74 -6.50
N CYS A 116 -1.44 0.39 -6.45
CA CYS A 116 -1.92 1.67 -6.97
C CYS A 116 -1.84 1.71 -8.50
N ARG A 117 -0.68 1.38 -9.07
CA ARG A 117 -0.44 1.43 -10.52
C ARG A 117 -1.43 0.57 -11.30
N HIS A 118 -1.64 -0.67 -10.85
CA HIS A 118 -2.45 -1.65 -11.55
C HIS A 118 -3.96 -1.59 -11.22
N ALA A 119 -4.41 -0.73 -10.30
CA ALA A 119 -5.82 -0.64 -9.93
C ALA A 119 -6.74 -0.16 -11.06
N ILE A 120 -6.19 0.58 -12.04
CA ILE A 120 -6.90 1.02 -13.25
C ILE A 120 -6.98 -0.07 -14.32
N GLU A 121 -6.24 -1.17 -14.15
CA GLU A 121 -6.21 -2.27 -15.08
C GLU A 121 -7.40 -3.22 -14.85
N ASN A 122 -7.82 -3.87 -15.94
CA ASN A 122 -9.04 -4.68 -16.07
C ASN A 122 -10.32 -3.85 -16.30
N ARG A 123 -10.72 -3.77 -17.57
CA ARG A 123 -11.93 -3.04 -18.00
C ARG A 123 -13.23 -3.83 -17.83
N ALA A 124 -13.16 -5.14 -17.62
CA ALA A 124 -14.35 -5.96 -17.39
C ALA A 124 -14.91 -5.75 -15.98
N TYR A 125 -14.03 -5.55 -14.99
CA TYR A 125 -14.38 -5.30 -13.59
C TYR A 125 -13.54 -4.12 -13.04
N PRO A 126 -13.86 -2.88 -13.43
CA PRO A 126 -13.06 -1.71 -13.07
C PRO A 126 -13.16 -1.37 -11.58
N ILE A 127 -12.00 -1.26 -10.91
CA ILE A 127 -11.92 -0.72 -9.54
C ILE A 127 -11.77 0.80 -9.60
N LEU A 128 -10.86 1.28 -10.45
CA LEU A 128 -10.60 2.70 -10.70
C LEU A 128 -10.79 3.01 -12.18
N THR A 129 -11.55 4.05 -12.51
CA THR A 129 -11.84 4.43 -13.91
C THR A 129 -10.82 5.40 -14.48
N ASP A 130 -10.36 6.33 -13.66
CA ASP A 130 -9.39 7.36 -14.01
C ASP A 130 -8.61 7.79 -12.75
N ARG A 131 -7.50 8.51 -12.97
CA ARG A 131 -6.62 9.01 -11.90
C ARG A 131 -6.94 10.46 -11.51
N ASN A 132 -8.11 10.99 -11.87
CA ASN A 132 -8.54 12.34 -11.47
C ASN A 132 -9.11 12.31 -10.04
N ILE A 133 -8.23 12.04 -9.09
CA ILE A 133 -8.56 11.93 -7.67
C ILE A 133 -8.47 13.31 -7.03
N ARG A 134 -9.54 13.71 -6.33
CA ARG A 134 -9.60 14.96 -5.57
C ARG A 134 -9.89 14.66 -4.11
N CYS A 135 -9.16 15.32 -3.22
CA CYS A 135 -9.25 15.15 -1.79
C CYS A 135 -9.93 16.35 -1.16
N THR A 136 -10.97 16.11 -0.36
CA THR A 136 -11.56 17.16 0.48
C THR A 136 -10.81 17.19 1.80
N THR A 137 -10.23 18.34 2.14
CA THR A 137 -9.47 18.55 3.37
C THR A 137 -10.05 19.73 4.15
N ARG A 138 -9.53 19.99 5.36
CA ARG A 138 -9.84 21.21 6.12
C ARG A 138 -9.45 22.51 5.40
N GLU A 139 -8.56 22.43 4.41
CA GLU A 139 -8.04 23.57 3.65
C GLU A 139 -8.76 23.75 2.29
N GLY A 140 -9.77 22.92 2.01
CA GLY A 140 -10.50 22.90 0.76
C GLY A 140 -10.22 21.64 -0.06
N ILE A 141 -10.58 21.69 -1.34
CA ILE A 141 -10.41 20.59 -2.29
C ILE A 141 -9.03 20.69 -2.92
N LEU A 142 -8.24 19.64 -2.82
CA LEU A 142 -6.90 19.52 -3.39
C LEU A 142 -6.87 18.41 -4.44
N ASP A 143 -6.09 18.60 -5.49
CA ASP A 143 -5.69 17.51 -6.39
C ASP A 143 -4.45 16.79 -5.83
N LEU A 144 -4.00 15.75 -6.52
CA LEU A 144 -2.88 14.92 -6.05
C LEU A 144 -1.56 15.70 -5.89
N PRO A 145 -1.12 16.56 -6.84
CA PRO A 145 0.09 17.36 -6.65
C PRO A 145 -0.01 18.33 -5.47
N ALA A 146 -1.13 19.07 -5.34
CA ALA A 146 -1.31 19.99 -4.22
C ALA A 146 -1.40 19.26 -2.88
N LEU A 147 -1.95 18.04 -2.87
CA LEU A 147 -1.96 17.19 -1.67
C LEU A 147 -0.55 16.77 -1.28
N ALA A 148 0.28 16.34 -2.24
CA ALA A 148 1.68 15.95 -2.01
C ALA A 148 2.49 17.12 -1.45
N GLU A 149 2.38 18.32 -2.05
CA GLU A 149 3.08 19.51 -1.56
C GLU A 149 2.65 19.87 -0.12
N ARG A 150 1.38 19.66 0.22
CA ARG A 150 0.81 20.15 1.48
C ARG A 150 0.89 19.16 2.64
N PHE A 151 0.77 17.87 2.37
CA PHE A 151 0.54 16.83 3.38
C PHE A 151 1.41 15.57 3.18
N THR A 152 2.68 15.74 2.79
CA THR A 152 3.62 14.61 2.74
C THR A 152 4.24 14.33 4.11
N PHE A 153 4.21 13.05 4.48
CA PHE A 153 4.89 12.46 5.62
C PHE A 153 6.04 11.58 5.12
N SER A 154 6.94 11.18 6.02
CA SER A 154 8.10 10.34 5.67
C SER A 154 8.27 9.18 6.67
N PRO A 155 7.28 8.27 6.76
CA PRO A 155 7.50 7.01 7.46
C PRO A 155 8.57 6.19 6.75
N GLU A 156 9.43 5.53 7.52
CA GLU A 156 10.46 4.64 6.96
C GLU A 156 9.79 3.39 6.32
N PRO A 157 10.06 3.05 5.06
CA PRO A 157 9.59 1.80 4.47
C PRO A 157 10.27 0.57 5.09
N PRO A 158 9.71 -0.64 4.94
CA PRO A 158 10.39 -1.85 5.38
C PRO A 158 11.72 -2.04 4.63
N PRO A 159 12.73 -2.68 5.24
CA PRO A 159 14.07 -2.79 4.66
C PRO A 159 14.12 -3.28 3.20
N GLY A 160 13.27 -4.27 2.86
CA GLY A 160 13.18 -4.83 1.51
C GLY A 160 12.54 -3.92 0.45
N TRP A 161 11.95 -2.78 0.86
CA TRP A 161 11.29 -1.80 -0.02
C TRP A 161 11.91 -0.40 0.03
N LYS A 162 12.92 -0.19 0.88
CA LYS A 162 13.57 1.11 1.03
C LYS A 162 14.29 1.52 -0.26
N GLY A 163 14.03 2.74 -0.74
CA GLY A 163 14.61 3.31 -1.96
C GLY A 163 14.00 2.80 -3.26
N HIS A 164 12.82 2.18 -3.22
CA HIS A 164 12.19 1.59 -4.40
C HIS A 164 10.90 2.29 -4.83
N CYS A 165 10.14 2.86 -3.90
CA CYS A 165 8.84 3.45 -4.18
C CYS A 165 8.72 4.90 -3.74
N GLU A 166 9.68 5.41 -2.97
CA GLU A 166 9.76 6.80 -2.55
C GLU A 166 9.93 7.72 -3.76
N TRP A 167 9.40 8.94 -3.69
CA TRP A 167 9.70 9.96 -4.69
C TRP A 167 11.22 10.19 -4.74
N GLU A 168 11.78 10.36 -5.95
CA GLU A 168 13.17 10.77 -6.10
C GLU A 168 13.38 12.08 -5.33
N THR A 169 14.16 12.02 -4.25
CA THR A 169 14.71 13.22 -3.65
C THR A 169 15.80 13.70 -4.59
N ASP A 170 15.55 14.81 -5.30
CA ASP A 170 16.56 15.49 -6.11
C ASP A 170 17.86 15.64 -5.26
N PRO A 171 19.02 15.16 -5.73
CA PRO A 171 20.25 15.11 -4.93
C PRO A 171 20.81 16.47 -4.50
#